data_AF-A0A5J4T699-F1
#
_entry.id   AF-A0A5J4T699-F1
#
_cell.length_a   1.000
_cell.length_b   1.000
_cell.length_c   1.000
_cell.angle_alpha   90.00
_cell.angle_beta   90.00
_cell.angle_gamma   90.00
#
_symmetry.space_group_name_H-M   'P 1'
#
loop_
_entity.id
_entity.type
_entity.pdbx_description
1 polymer ?
#
loop_
_entity_poly.entity_id
_entity_poly.type
_entity_poly.pdbx_seq_one_letter_code
_entity_poly.pdbx_strand_id
1 'polypeptide(L)'
;YKNDLKTIEDVDAYLDEIYQREQKFAFKIAFDFGVIIERVDGQENDQQITYKINHPLEARTEIKAPTTIRTHLDLADYKQYIRNHIIQIQEKTIMDTKDNIIGIVSIMIQVFRLPHAGAGGGRIIPSLKKHIMRREIRYIDPEKNNQNLCFFLAYSFITMPDIKADVAADGSAIAAKRYKEHSHIAEAKRLFQRIYGKN
;
A
#
# COMPACT_ATOMS: atom_id res chain seq x y z
N TYR A 1 -8.32 -16.13 4.49
CA TYR A 1 -7.28 -16.81 3.71
C TYR A 1 -7.92 -17.30 2.41
N LYS A 2 -7.35 -16.97 1.25
CA LYS A 2 -7.78 -17.55 -0.04
C LYS A 2 -7.04 -18.89 -0.14
N ASN A 3 -7.77 -20.00 -0.03
CA ASN A 3 -7.21 -21.31 0.33
C ASN A 3 -6.68 -22.13 -0.86
N ASP A 4 -6.53 -21.53 -2.04
CA ASP A 4 -6.24 -22.26 -3.29
C ASP A 4 -4.98 -21.78 -4.03
N LEU A 5 -4.04 -21.10 -3.35
CA LEU A 5 -2.74 -20.77 -3.96
C LEU A 5 -1.80 -21.97 -3.80
N LYS A 6 -1.76 -22.85 -4.79
CA LYS A 6 -0.99 -24.10 -4.76
C LYS A 6 0.30 -24.01 -5.59
N THR A 7 0.31 -23.20 -6.64
CA THR A 7 1.46 -23.01 -7.51
C THR A 7 1.87 -21.54 -7.61
N ILE A 8 3.03 -21.28 -8.22
CA ILE A 8 3.49 -19.92 -8.47
C ILE A 8 2.59 -19.19 -9.48
N GLU A 9 2.00 -19.93 -10.43
CA GLU A 9 1.03 -19.42 -11.38
C GLU A 9 -0.26 -18.96 -10.67
N ASP A 10 -0.69 -19.67 -9.61
CA ASP A 10 -1.83 -19.23 -8.81
C ASP A 10 -1.53 -17.90 -8.10
N VAL A 11 -0.30 -17.72 -7.61
CA VAL A 11 0.17 -16.46 -7.02
C VAL A 11 0.15 -15.36 -8.09
N ASP A 12 0.65 -15.64 -9.29
CA ASP A 12 0.64 -14.69 -10.41
C ASP A 12 -0.78 -14.26 -10.80
N ALA A 13 -1.70 -15.21 -10.90
CA ALA A 13 -3.09 -14.95 -11.21
C ALA A 13 -3.76 -14.10 -10.12
N TYR A 14 -3.47 -14.38 -8.85
CA TYR A 14 -3.97 -13.57 -7.74
C TYR A 14 -3.40 -12.15 -7.73
N LEU A 15 -2.13 -11.98 -8.11
CA LEU A 15 -1.53 -10.65 -8.30
C LEU A 15 -2.17 -9.89 -9.47
N ASP A 16 -2.57 -10.58 -10.54
CA ASP A 16 -3.33 -9.97 -11.64
C ASP A 16 -4.72 -9.51 -11.18
N GLU A 17 -5.43 -10.32 -10.37
CA GLU A 17 -6.71 -9.91 -9.77
C GLU A 17 -6.55 -8.66 -8.90
N ILE A 18 -5.49 -8.60 -8.07
CA ILE A 18 -5.16 -7.42 -7.27
C ILE A 18 -4.92 -6.24 -8.18
N TYR A 19 -4.11 -6.39 -9.22
CA TYR A 19 -3.83 -5.30 -10.16
C TYR A 19 -5.12 -4.78 -10.82
N GLN A 20 -5.98 -5.66 -11.32
CA GLN A 20 -7.25 -5.25 -11.95
C GLN A 20 -8.15 -4.46 -10.99
N ARG A 21 -8.18 -4.86 -9.70
CA ARG A 21 -8.95 -4.17 -8.66
C ARG A 21 -8.35 -2.82 -8.28
N GLU A 22 -7.03 -2.72 -8.26
CA GLU A 22 -6.30 -1.59 -7.67
C GLU A 22 -5.70 -0.63 -8.70
N GLN A 23 -5.68 -0.96 -10.01
CA GLN A 23 -5.05 -0.18 -11.10
C GLN A 23 -5.51 1.28 -11.21
N LYS A 24 -6.61 1.65 -10.54
CA LYS A 24 -7.06 3.04 -10.41
C LYS A 24 -6.12 3.89 -9.54
N PHE A 25 -5.31 3.25 -8.71
CA PHE A 25 -4.39 3.89 -7.77
C PHE A 25 -2.99 3.31 -7.91
N ALA A 26 -1.99 4.09 -7.54
CA ALA A 26 -0.69 3.54 -7.24
C ALA A 26 -0.79 2.74 -5.93
N PHE A 27 -0.18 1.57 -5.88
CA PHE A 27 -0.21 0.74 -4.67
C PHE A 27 1.13 0.03 -4.45
N LYS A 28 1.31 -0.48 -3.24
CA LYS A 28 2.41 -1.36 -2.88
C LYS A 28 1.85 -2.70 -2.42
N ILE A 29 2.63 -3.74 -2.61
CA ILE A 29 2.34 -5.05 -2.05
C ILE A 29 3.48 -5.39 -1.07
N ALA A 30 3.14 -5.93 0.08
CA ALA A 30 4.07 -6.64 0.95
C ALA A 30 3.62 -8.11 1.04
N PHE A 31 4.57 -9.01 1.20
CA PHE A 31 4.27 -10.42 1.41
C PHE A 31 5.16 -11.04 2.49
N ASP A 32 4.70 -12.15 3.04
CA ASP A 32 5.47 -13.06 3.89
C ASP A 32 5.07 -14.50 3.58
N PHE A 33 6.01 -15.42 3.73
CA PHE A 33 5.79 -16.85 3.52
C PHE A 33 5.69 -17.57 4.86
N GLY A 34 4.66 -18.39 5.01
CA GLY A 34 4.64 -19.42 6.04
C GLY A 34 5.44 -20.63 5.57
N VAL A 35 6.36 -21.10 6.40
CA VAL A 35 7.30 -22.17 6.04
C VAL A 35 7.30 -23.29 7.07
N ILE A 36 7.57 -24.51 6.59
CA ILE A 36 7.90 -25.66 7.44
C ILE A 36 9.41 -25.66 7.60
N ILE A 37 9.84 -25.67 8.86
CA ILE A 37 11.24 -25.79 9.23
C ILE A 37 11.42 -27.15 9.87
N GLU A 38 12.29 -27.95 9.27
CA GLU A 38 12.86 -29.15 9.86
C GLU A 38 14.07 -28.74 10.69
N ARG A 39 14.14 -29.23 11.91
CA ARG A 39 15.30 -29.06 12.77
C ARG A 39 15.92 -30.40 13.08
N VAL A 40 17.22 -30.54 12.79
CA VAL A 40 18.01 -31.72 13.12
C VAL A 40 18.90 -31.39 14.31
N ASP A 41 18.58 -31.97 15.47
CA ASP A 41 19.39 -31.89 16.68
C ASP A 41 20.06 -33.25 16.96
N GLY A 42 21.25 -33.25 17.57
CA GLY A 42 22.01 -34.47 17.89
C GLY A 42 23.15 -34.79 16.90
N GLN A 43 23.97 -35.80 17.22
CA GLN A 43 25.02 -36.35 16.34
C GLN A 43 24.52 -37.62 15.65
N GLU A 44 25.21 -38.09 14.60
CA GLU A 44 24.78 -39.12 13.63
C GLU A 44 24.03 -40.35 14.21
N ASN A 45 24.33 -40.79 15.44
CA ASN A 45 23.70 -41.97 16.06
C ASN A 45 22.51 -41.66 17.00
N ASP A 46 22.21 -40.39 17.28
CA ASP A 46 21.13 -39.96 18.20
C ASP A 46 20.41 -38.70 17.65
N GLN A 47 20.23 -38.65 16.32
CA GLN A 47 19.55 -37.54 15.66
C GLN A 47 18.06 -37.50 16.03
N GLN A 48 17.62 -36.36 16.55
CA GLN A 48 16.22 -36.05 16.75
C GLN A 48 15.79 -35.02 15.71
N ILE A 49 14.83 -35.39 14.86
CA ILE A 49 14.23 -34.50 13.87
C ILE A 49 12.95 -33.92 14.45
N THR A 50 12.82 -32.59 14.44
CA THR A 50 11.60 -31.88 14.85
C THR A 50 11.09 -31.00 13.72
N TYR A 51 9.77 -30.85 13.64
CA TYR A 51 9.12 -30.01 12.63
C TYR A 51 8.40 -28.87 13.30
N LYS A 52 8.58 -27.64 12.81
CA LYS A 52 7.81 -26.47 13.21
C LYS A 52 7.25 -25.75 11.99
N ILE A 53 6.05 -25.19 12.14
CA ILE A 53 5.46 -24.31 11.14
C ILE A 53 5.63 -22.88 11.63
N ASN A 54 6.34 -22.07 10.86
CA ASN A 54 6.34 -20.63 11.03
C ASN A 54 5.23 -20.05 10.16
N HIS A 55 4.16 -19.56 10.77
CA HIS A 55 3.08 -18.86 10.04
C HIS A 55 3.54 -17.49 9.55
N PRO A 56 3.03 -16.97 8.43
CA PRO A 56 3.38 -15.63 7.98
C PRO A 56 2.87 -14.59 8.99
N LEU A 57 3.66 -13.55 9.27
CA LEU A 57 3.33 -12.49 10.22
C LEU A 57 3.40 -11.12 9.57
N GLU A 58 2.48 -10.22 9.95
CA GLU A 58 2.47 -8.85 9.42
C GLU A 58 3.79 -8.14 9.73
N ALA A 59 4.31 -8.31 10.94
CA ALA A 59 5.59 -7.75 11.38
C ALA A 59 6.81 -8.31 10.62
N ARG A 60 6.67 -9.43 9.90
CA ARG A 60 7.72 -10.03 9.07
C ARG A 60 7.53 -9.77 7.58
N THR A 61 6.43 -9.12 7.19
CA THR A 61 6.22 -8.79 5.78
C THR A 61 7.37 -7.95 5.26
N GLU A 62 8.00 -8.43 4.19
CA GLU A 62 9.06 -7.69 3.57
C GLU A 62 8.45 -6.54 2.75
N ILE A 63 8.47 -5.32 3.32
CA ILE A 63 8.25 -4.08 2.55
C ILE A 63 9.53 -3.72 1.75
N LYS A 64 10.24 -4.73 1.22
CA LYS A 64 11.50 -4.54 0.50
C LYS A 64 11.36 -4.68 -1.01
N ALA A 65 10.19 -5.01 -1.52
CA ALA A 65 9.91 -4.85 -2.94
C ALA A 65 9.92 -3.33 -3.29
N PRO A 66 10.86 -2.86 -4.11
CA PRO A 66 11.17 -1.43 -4.24
C PRO A 66 10.13 -0.63 -5.02
N THR A 67 9.18 -1.30 -5.67
CA THR A 67 8.43 -0.68 -6.76
C THR A 67 6.99 -0.40 -6.35
N THR A 68 6.62 0.87 -6.47
CA THR A 68 5.21 1.26 -6.48
C THR A 68 4.58 0.72 -7.76
N ILE A 69 3.57 -0.14 -7.64
CA ILE A 69 2.90 -0.75 -8.79
C ILE A 69 1.93 0.27 -9.40
N ARG A 70 2.11 0.57 -10.68
CA ARG A 70 1.24 1.46 -11.47
C ARG A 70 0.90 0.86 -12.82
N THR A 71 1.87 0.20 -13.43
CA THR A 71 1.79 -0.38 -14.77
C THR A 71 1.86 -1.90 -14.71
N HIS A 72 1.48 -2.55 -15.81
CA HIS A 72 1.69 -3.98 -15.98
C HIS A 72 3.17 -4.39 -15.93
N LEU A 73 4.09 -3.49 -16.32
CA LEU A 73 5.52 -3.74 -16.21
C LEU A 73 5.96 -3.80 -14.74
N ASP A 74 5.51 -2.85 -13.92
CA ASP A 74 5.79 -2.86 -12.47
C ASP A 74 5.27 -4.15 -11.81
N LEU A 75 4.09 -4.63 -12.25
CA LEU A 75 3.52 -5.89 -11.76
C LEU A 75 4.36 -7.09 -12.20
N ALA A 76 4.81 -7.13 -13.45
CA ALA A 76 5.66 -8.21 -13.97
C ALA A 76 6.99 -8.31 -13.21
N ASP A 77 7.63 -7.16 -12.95
CA ASP A 77 8.84 -7.08 -12.12
C ASP A 77 8.57 -7.57 -10.70
N TYR A 78 7.41 -7.21 -10.13
CA TYR A 78 7.00 -7.67 -8.80
C TYR A 78 6.76 -9.17 -8.73
N LYS A 79 6.12 -9.75 -9.75
CA LYS A 79 5.96 -11.21 -9.89
C LYS A 79 7.32 -11.91 -9.91
N GLN A 80 8.26 -11.38 -10.69
CA GLN A 80 9.61 -11.91 -10.73
C GLN A 80 10.33 -11.80 -9.38
N TYR A 81 10.11 -10.71 -8.65
CA TYR A 81 10.65 -10.53 -7.30
C TYR A 81 10.16 -11.63 -6.33
N ILE A 82 8.86 -11.96 -6.33
CA ILE A 82 8.32 -13.07 -5.53
C ILE A 82 8.97 -14.41 -5.92
N ARG A 83 9.11 -14.69 -7.22
CA ARG A 83 9.77 -15.93 -7.69
C ARG A 83 11.20 -16.03 -7.19
N ASN A 84 11.96 -14.95 -7.31
CA ASN A 84 13.34 -14.90 -6.82
C ASN A 84 13.41 -15.10 -5.30
N HIS A 85 12.43 -14.60 -4.54
CA HIS A 85 12.38 -14.80 -3.09
C HIS A 85 12.10 -16.27 -2.72
N ILE A 86 11.24 -16.96 -3.48
CA ILE A 86 11.02 -18.41 -3.30
C ILE A 86 12.30 -19.19 -3.58
N ILE A 87 13.01 -18.86 -4.66
CA ILE A 87 14.31 -19.46 -4.99
C ILE A 87 15.30 -19.23 -3.85
N GLN A 88 15.37 -18.01 -3.32
CA GLN A 88 16.24 -17.71 -2.16
C GLN A 88 15.87 -18.52 -0.91
N ILE A 89 14.59 -18.75 -0.64
CA ILE A 89 14.16 -19.61 0.47
C ILE A 89 14.66 -21.04 0.24
N GLN A 90 14.54 -21.55 -0.99
CA GLN A 90 15.02 -22.89 -1.35
C GLN A 90 16.56 -23.00 -1.26
N GLU A 91 17.30 -21.97 -1.67
CA GLU A 91 18.77 -21.93 -1.63
C GLU A 91 19.33 -21.69 -0.22
N LYS A 92 18.67 -20.88 0.61
CA LYS A 92 19.10 -20.57 2.00
C LYS A 92 18.92 -21.72 2.98
N THR A 93 18.21 -22.78 2.60
CA THR A 93 18.15 -24.08 3.28
C THR A 93 19.53 -24.72 3.52
N ILE A 94 20.61 -24.15 2.97
CA ILE A 94 21.97 -24.72 3.03
C ILE A 94 22.86 -24.05 4.09
N MET A 95 22.47 -22.90 4.69
CA MET A 95 23.42 -22.09 5.50
C MET A 95 23.34 -22.25 7.03
N ASP A 96 22.23 -22.73 7.59
CA ASP A 96 22.11 -23.00 9.03
C ASP A 96 22.04 -24.52 9.23
N THR A 97 23.07 -25.14 9.81
CA THR A 97 23.27 -26.60 9.80
C THR A 97 22.21 -27.39 10.58
N LYS A 98 21.32 -26.71 11.29
CA LYS A 98 20.27 -27.35 12.11
C LYS A 98 18.86 -27.05 11.65
N ASP A 99 18.54 -25.84 11.20
CA ASP A 99 17.18 -25.43 10.83
C ASP A 99 17.06 -25.29 9.29
N ASN A 100 16.44 -26.28 8.65
CA ASN A 100 16.23 -26.34 7.21
C ASN A 100 14.78 -25.98 6.85
N ILE A 101 14.57 -25.02 5.96
CA ILE A 101 13.26 -24.78 5.35
C ILE A 101 12.96 -25.88 4.33
N ILE A 102 12.01 -26.76 4.64
CA ILE A 102 11.67 -27.90 3.76
C ILE A 102 10.42 -27.67 2.92
N GLY A 103 9.69 -26.57 3.15
CA GLY A 103 8.51 -26.24 2.36
C GLY A 103 7.87 -24.91 2.70
N ILE A 104 7.12 -24.37 1.74
CA ILE A 104 6.25 -23.21 1.91
C ILE A 104 4.81 -23.72 2.03
N VAL A 105 4.10 -23.34 3.09
CA VAL A 105 2.72 -23.79 3.38
C VAL A 105 1.68 -22.71 3.18
N SER A 106 2.09 -21.44 3.20
CA SER A 106 1.17 -20.32 2.99
C SER A 106 1.92 -19.09 2.53
N ILE A 107 1.20 -18.17 1.89
CA ILE A 107 1.65 -16.83 1.59
C ILE A 107 0.63 -15.84 2.12
N MET A 108 1.10 -14.79 2.77
CA MET A 108 0.31 -13.63 3.13
C MET A 108 0.66 -12.50 2.18
N ILE A 109 -0.35 -11.85 1.59
CA ILE A 109 -0.19 -10.72 0.68
C ILE A 109 -1.01 -9.56 1.23
N GLN A 110 -0.34 -8.46 1.54
CA GLN A 110 -0.94 -7.21 1.99
C GLN A 110 -0.82 -6.15 0.91
N VAL A 111 -1.91 -5.40 0.68
CA VAL A 111 -1.98 -4.37 -0.36
C VAL A 111 -2.15 -3.01 0.28
N PHE A 112 -1.20 -2.12 0.05
CA PHE A 112 -1.18 -0.76 0.56
C PHE A 112 -1.51 0.21 -0.56
N ARG A 113 -2.71 0.78 -0.53
CA ARG A 113 -3.11 1.84 -1.46
C ARG A 113 -2.34 3.11 -1.11
N LEU A 114 -1.61 3.65 -2.09
CA LEU A 114 -0.99 4.95 -1.88
C LEU A 114 -2.03 6.05 -2.10
N PRO A 115 -2.02 7.11 -1.27
CA PRO A 115 -2.87 8.27 -1.48
C PRO A 115 -2.62 8.89 -2.86
N HIS A 116 -3.62 9.61 -3.39
CA HIS A 116 -3.60 10.25 -4.72
C HIS A 116 -2.53 11.32 -4.95
N ALA A 117 -1.49 11.45 -4.12
CA ALA A 117 -0.34 12.30 -4.43
C ALA A 117 0.92 11.50 -4.73
N GLY A 118 1.49 11.85 -5.86
CA GLY A 118 2.94 11.87 -6.03
C GLY A 118 3.50 10.75 -6.88
N ALA A 119 2.66 9.83 -7.34
CA ALA A 119 3.12 8.61 -7.99
C ALA A 119 2.47 8.41 -9.38
N GLY A 120 2.66 9.38 -10.27
CA GLY A 120 2.81 9.16 -11.72
C GLY A 120 1.80 8.30 -12.50
N GLY A 121 0.50 8.42 -12.26
CA GLY A 121 -0.49 7.86 -13.20
C GLY A 121 -1.92 8.10 -12.76
N GLY A 122 -2.67 8.90 -13.52
CA GLY A 122 -4.13 8.97 -13.40
C GLY A 122 -4.67 9.94 -12.34
N ARG A 123 -4.64 11.24 -12.65
CA ARG A 123 -5.38 12.33 -11.97
C ARG A 123 -4.86 12.73 -10.57
N ILE A 124 -3.70 13.38 -10.55
CA ILE A 124 -3.50 14.46 -9.56
C ILE A 124 -4.60 15.49 -9.87
N ILE A 125 -5.45 15.78 -8.90
CA ILE A 125 -6.45 16.85 -9.03
C ILE A 125 -5.67 18.13 -9.40
N PRO A 126 -5.92 18.76 -10.56
CA PRO A 126 -5.08 19.85 -11.05
C PRO A 126 -4.90 21.00 -10.05
N SER A 127 -5.95 21.33 -9.30
CA SER A 127 -5.91 22.34 -8.24
C SER A 127 -4.92 22.02 -7.11
N LEU A 128 -4.62 20.73 -6.87
CA LEU A 128 -3.73 20.29 -5.80
C LEU A 128 -2.25 20.25 -6.19
N LYS A 129 -1.94 20.23 -7.49
CA LYS A 129 -0.56 20.04 -7.98
C LYS A 129 0.41 21.04 -7.35
N LYS A 130 0.03 22.32 -7.33
CA LYS A 130 0.85 23.41 -6.77
C LYS A 130 1.08 23.27 -5.26
N HIS A 131 0.06 22.88 -4.51
CA HIS A 131 0.13 22.73 -3.05
C HIS A 131 0.92 21.49 -2.61
N ILE A 132 0.80 20.39 -3.37
CA ILE A 132 1.63 19.18 -3.19
C ILE A 132 3.10 19.51 -3.47
N MET A 133 3.41 20.19 -4.58
CA MET A 133 4.78 20.59 -4.92
C MET A 133 5.40 21.52 -3.88
N ARG A 134 4.59 22.37 -3.23
CA ARG A 134 5.03 23.27 -2.15
C ARG A 134 5.11 22.60 -0.76
N ARG A 135 4.80 21.30 -0.67
CA ARG A 135 4.73 20.54 0.60
C ARG A 135 3.76 21.14 1.64
N GLU A 136 2.76 21.88 1.17
CA GLU A 136 1.70 22.49 2.00
C GLU A 136 0.68 21.44 2.46
N ILE A 137 0.59 20.32 1.72
CA ILE A 137 -0.26 19.18 2.05
C ILE A 137 0.65 18.04 2.50
N ARG A 138 0.52 17.63 3.76
CA ARG A 138 1.23 16.48 4.34
C ARG A 138 0.27 15.30 4.44
N TYR A 139 0.68 14.17 3.87
CA TYR A 139 -0.02 12.91 4.05
C TYR A 139 0.35 12.34 5.41
N ILE A 140 -0.66 12.00 6.21
CA ILE A 140 -0.45 11.22 7.43
C ILE A 140 -0.52 9.76 7.03
N ASP A 141 0.47 9.01 7.49
CA ASP A 141 0.67 7.59 7.24
C ASP A 141 -0.64 6.77 7.41
N PRO A 142 -1.06 5.99 6.40
CA PRO A 142 -2.25 5.15 6.49
C PRO A 142 -2.19 4.11 7.62
N GLU A 143 -1.01 3.73 8.12
CA GLU A 143 -0.90 2.78 9.24
C GLU A 143 -1.48 3.29 10.56
N LYS A 144 -1.56 4.62 10.76
CA LYS A 144 -2.09 5.22 12.01
C LYS A 144 -3.47 5.84 11.86
N ASN A 145 -3.96 6.07 10.64
CA ASN A 145 -5.26 6.65 10.43
C ASN A 145 -5.80 6.23 9.06
N ASN A 146 -6.69 5.25 9.05
CA ASN A 146 -7.19 4.55 7.87
C ASN A 146 -8.12 5.40 6.98
N GLN A 147 -8.05 6.73 7.12
CA GLN A 147 -8.85 7.66 6.37
C GLN A 147 -7.94 8.84 6.05
N ASN A 148 -7.76 9.11 4.75
CA ASN A 148 -7.19 10.33 4.19
C ASN A 148 -7.96 11.62 4.61
N LEU A 149 -8.68 11.62 5.74
CA LEU A 149 -9.48 12.72 6.28
C LEU A 149 -8.66 13.98 6.46
N CYS A 150 -7.42 13.88 6.95
CA CYS A 150 -6.53 15.04 7.06
C CYS A 150 -6.22 15.64 5.68
N PHE A 151 -6.01 14.80 4.67
CA PHE A 151 -5.83 15.22 3.28
C PHE A 151 -7.10 15.90 2.74
N PHE A 152 -8.28 15.30 2.94
CA PHE A 152 -9.54 15.88 2.46
C PHE A 152 -9.92 17.18 3.17
N LEU A 153 -9.59 17.28 4.45
CA LEU A 153 -9.78 18.51 5.22
C LEU A 153 -8.85 19.61 4.68
N ALA A 154 -7.56 19.33 4.52
CA ALA A 154 -6.62 20.27 3.89
C ALA A 154 -7.04 20.67 2.47
N TYR A 155 -7.54 19.70 1.69
CA TYR A 155 -8.04 19.96 0.35
C TYR A 155 -9.28 20.87 0.35
N SER A 156 -10.17 20.72 1.32
CA SER A 156 -11.34 21.60 1.47
C SER A 156 -10.97 23.06 1.67
N PHE A 157 -9.87 23.36 2.37
CA PHE A 157 -9.37 24.72 2.56
C PHE A 157 -8.78 25.31 1.27
N ILE A 158 -8.31 24.46 0.35
CA ILE A 158 -7.82 24.88 -0.96
C ILE A 158 -8.98 25.12 -1.94
N THR A 159 -10.00 24.26 -1.93
CA THR A 159 -11.17 24.39 -2.82
C THR A 159 -12.17 25.44 -2.35
N MET A 160 -12.19 25.72 -1.04
CA MET A 160 -13.02 26.76 -0.42
C MET A 160 -12.12 27.73 0.36
N PRO A 161 -11.25 28.49 -0.32
CA PRO A 161 -10.38 29.43 0.37
C PRO A 161 -11.20 30.57 0.98
N ASP A 162 -10.74 31.08 2.12
CA ASP A 162 -11.30 32.30 2.70
C ASP A 162 -11.07 33.48 1.74
N ILE A 163 -12.13 34.25 1.50
CA ILE A 163 -12.08 35.46 0.70
C ILE A 163 -11.75 36.61 1.64
N LYS A 164 -10.66 37.32 1.36
CA LYS A 164 -10.33 38.56 2.08
C LYS A 164 -11.22 39.69 1.56
N ALA A 165 -11.47 40.69 2.40
CA ALA A 165 -12.12 41.90 1.93
C ALA A 165 -11.23 42.57 0.87
N ASP A 166 -11.83 42.99 -0.23
CA ASP A 166 -11.14 43.60 -1.37
C ASP A 166 -12.08 44.54 -2.12
N VAL A 167 -11.60 45.22 -3.17
CA VAL A 167 -12.40 46.08 -4.04
C VAL A 167 -12.39 45.50 -5.45
N ALA A 168 -13.57 45.25 -6.00
CA ALA A 168 -13.72 44.75 -7.36
C ALA A 168 -13.31 45.80 -8.40
N ALA A 169 -13.05 45.37 -9.64
CA ALA A 169 -12.62 46.26 -10.72
C ALA A 169 -13.63 47.38 -11.07
N ASP A 170 -14.90 47.20 -10.71
CA ASP A 170 -15.96 48.19 -10.86
C ASP A 170 -16.09 49.15 -9.65
N GLY A 171 -15.18 49.04 -8.66
CA GLY A 171 -15.17 49.87 -7.46
C GLY A 171 -16.08 49.37 -6.33
N SER A 172 -16.79 48.25 -6.51
CA SER A 172 -17.63 47.67 -5.46
C SER A 172 -16.82 46.92 -4.38
N ALA A 173 -17.28 46.96 -3.13
CA ALA A 173 -16.60 46.28 -2.03
C ALA A 173 -16.91 44.77 -2.02
N ILE A 174 -15.86 43.94 -2.07
CA ILE A 174 -15.93 42.50 -1.84
C ILE A 174 -15.83 42.27 -0.33
N ALA A 175 -16.90 41.76 0.28
CA ALA A 175 -16.90 41.42 1.70
C ALA A 175 -16.01 40.20 1.98
N ALA A 176 -15.29 40.24 3.11
CA ALA A 176 -14.56 39.07 3.58
C ALA A 176 -15.54 37.91 3.85
N LYS A 177 -15.23 36.72 3.34
CA LYS A 177 -16.02 35.51 3.56
C LYS A 177 -15.10 34.44 4.14
N ARG A 178 -15.37 34.04 5.39
CA ARG A 178 -14.73 32.89 6.00
C ARG A 178 -15.71 31.73 6.10
N TYR A 179 -15.27 30.55 5.70
CA TYR A 179 -16.08 29.33 5.85
C TYR A 179 -15.97 28.82 7.29
N LYS A 180 -17.08 28.30 7.83
CA LYS A 180 -17.06 27.70 9.17
C LYS A 180 -16.38 26.33 9.11
N GLU A 181 -15.76 25.89 10.21
CA GLU A 181 -15.04 24.61 10.28
C GLU A 181 -15.90 23.41 9.85
N HIS A 182 -17.18 23.38 10.23
CA HIS A 182 -18.10 22.32 9.80
C HIS A 182 -18.39 22.32 8.29
N SER A 183 -18.29 23.46 7.61
CA SER A 183 -18.40 23.54 6.15
C SER A 183 -17.20 22.85 5.48
N HIS A 184 -16.00 23.05 6.00
CA HIS A 184 -14.79 22.36 5.54
C HIS A 184 -14.88 20.85 5.75
N ILE A 185 -15.39 20.41 6.90
CA ILE A 185 -15.61 18.99 7.20
C ILE A 185 -16.65 18.37 6.26
N ALA A 186 -17.75 19.08 5.96
CA ALA A 186 -18.78 18.61 5.03
C ALA A 186 -18.23 18.46 3.61
N GLU A 187 -17.45 19.44 3.13
CA GLU A 187 -16.82 19.37 1.81
C GLU A 187 -15.74 18.29 1.75
N ALA A 188 -14.94 18.11 2.81
CA ALA A 188 -13.98 17.02 2.92
C ALA A 188 -14.67 15.65 2.77
N LYS A 189 -15.80 15.44 3.44
CA LYS A 189 -16.61 14.20 3.31
C LYS A 189 -17.18 14.03 1.90
N ARG A 190 -17.70 15.09 1.29
CA ARG A 190 -18.21 15.06 -0.09
C ARG A 190 -17.12 14.71 -1.09
N LEU A 191 -15.93 15.30 -0.95
CA LEU A 191 -14.76 15.02 -1.78
C LEU A 191 -14.26 13.58 -1.59
N PHE A 192 -14.25 13.09 -0.35
CA PHE A 192 -13.93 11.69 -0.05
C PHE A 192 -14.91 10.74 -0.75
N GLN A 193 -16.22 10.96 -0.60
CA GLN A 193 -17.24 10.13 -1.24
C GLN A 193 -17.17 10.19 -2.76
N ARG A 194 -16.91 11.36 -3.35
CA ARG A 194 -16.76 11.49 -4.80
C ARG A 194 -15.58 10.69 -5.37
N ILE A 195 -14.48 10.61 -4.63
CA ILE A 195 -13.23 9.97 -5.09
C ILE A 195 -13.18 8.48 -4.74
N TYR A 196 -13.66 8.11 -3.55
CA TYR A 196 -13.54 6.76 -2.99
C TYR A 196 -14.89 6.03 -2.82
N GLY A 197 -16.02 6.73 -2.92
CA GLY A 197 -17.34 6.11 -2.88
C GLY A 197 -17.53 5.18 -4.07
N LYS A 198 -17.93 3.94 -3.79
CA LYS A 198 -18.38 3.01 -4.84
C LYS A 198 -19.71 3.54 -5.40
N ASN A 199 -19.84 3.56 -6.73
CA ASN A 199 -21.15 3.44 -7.36
C ASN A 199 -21.69 2.03 -7.10
#